data_AF-A0A7N0UK68-F1
#
_entry.id   AF-A0A7N0UK68-F1
#
_cell.length_a   1.000
_cell.length_b   1.000
_cell.length_c   1.000
_cell.angle_alpha   90.00
_cell.angle_beta   90.00
_cell.angle_gamma   90.00
#
_symmetry.space_group_name_H-M   'P 1'
#
loop_
_entity.id
_entity.type
_entity.pdbx_description
1 polymer ?
#
loop_
_entity_poly.entity_id
_entity_poly.type
_entity_poly.pdbx_seq_one_letter_code
_entity_poly.pdbx_strand_id
1 'polypeptide(L)'
;MQVSEVSAGWILSIYLFYLSVLVAASWAISVYYAYQRTWKPFNPILGETYEMVNHGGVSFLAEQVSHHPPMSAGHAENEHFTYDVTSKLKTKFLGNSVDVYPVGRTRVVLKRDGVMLDLVPPPTKVNNLIFGRTWVDSPGEMVMTNLTTGDKAVLYFQPCGWFGAGRYEIDGYVYNAAEEPKVLMTGKWNESMSYQPCDLEGEPLPGTELKEVFRVADVPKDDKYQYTYFAHKINSFSTVPRKLLASDSRLRPDRYALEKGDLSKAGFEKSRLEEMQRAEKRTREADGQPFKPRWFDLTDEVVPTPWGDLEVYRYSSRYSQHRAVDGSQDAASENEDVETTEFNPWQFGLSSSD
;
A
#
# COMPACT_ATOMS: atom_id res chain seq x y z
N MET A 1 -3.25 51.26 2.77
CA MET A 1 -4.21 50.22 2.37
C MET A 1 -3.72 49.61 1.07
N GLN A 2 -2.67 48.78 1.13
CA GLN A 2 -2.04 48.13 -0.04
C GLN A 2 -1.30 46.83 0.35
N VAL A 3 -1.62 46.28 1.53
CA VAL A 3 -0.97 45.10 2.13
C VAL A 3 -1.83 43.83 1.95
N SER A 4 -3.08 43.95 1.49
CA SER A 4 -4.05 42.83 1.45
C SER A 4 -4.04 42.00 0.16
N GLU A 5 -3.65 42.55 -0.99
CA GLU A 5 -3.64 41.80 -2.26
C GLU A 5 -2.34 41.02 -2.48
N VAL A 6 -1.20 41.59 -2.07
CA VAL A 6 0.12 40.91 -2.15
C VAL A 6 0.17 39.70 -1.22
N SER A 7 -0.43 39.80 -0.02
CA SER A 7 -0.50 38.68 0.93
C SER A 7 -1.43 37.56 0.43
N ALA A 8 -2.58 37.90 -0.16
CA ALA A 8 -3.50 36.91 -0.73
C ALA A 8 -2.88 36.15 -1.90
N GLY A 9 -2.16 36.84 -2.80
CA GLY A 9 -1.46 36.19 -3.92
C GLY A 9 -0.32 35.27 -3.48
N TRP A 10 0.44 35.66 -2.45
CA TRP A 10 1.47 34.82 -1.85
C TRP A 10 0.92 33.58 -1.15
N ILE A 11 -0.19 33.73 -0.41
CA ILE A 11 -0.87 32.61 0.25
C ILE A 11 -1.41 31.62 -0.80
N LEU A 12 -2.03 32.11 -1.89
CA LEU A 12 -2.51 31.27 -2.99
C LEU A 12 -1.36 30.51 -3.67
N SER A 13 -0.21 31.17 -3.81
CA SER A 13 1.02 30.61 -4.38
C SER A 13 1.57 29.46 -3.54
N ILE A 14 1.65 29.60 -2.21
CA ILE A 14 2.05 28.52 -1.29
C ILE A 14 1.15 27.30 -1.49
N TYR A 15 -0.16 27.51 -1.57
CA TYR A 15 -1.09 26.39 -1.77
C TYR A 15 -0.84 25.64 -3.09
N LEU A 16 -0.52 26.35 -4.18
CA LEU A 16 -0.31 25.73 -5.49
C LEU A 16 1.04 25.00 -5.60
N PHE A 17 2.11 25.57 -5.04
CA PHE A 17 3.45 24.99 -5.15
C PHE A 17 3.61 23.71 -4.34
N TYR A 18 3.01 23.64 -3.14
CA TYR A 18 3.17 22.50 -2.23
C TYR A 18 1.99 21.52 -2.27
N LEU A 19 1.00 21.75 -3.15
CA LEU A 19 -0.24 20.96 -3.19
C LEU A 19 0.01 19.47 -3.44
N SER A 20 0.93 19.14 -4.36
CA SER A 20 1.21 17.77 -4.76
C SER A 20 1.75 16.94 -3.58
N VAL A 21 2.72 17.47 -2.85
CA VAL A 21 3.30 16.84 -1.66
C VAL A 21 2.27 16.77 -0.53
N LEU A 22 1.51 17.85 -0.28
CA LEU A 22 0.45 17.91 0.73
C LEU A 22 -0.63 16.84 0.50
N VAL A 23 -1.15 16.76 -0.72
CA VAL A 23 -2.21 15.81 -1.08
C VAL A 23 -1.67 14.38 -1.08
N ALA A 24 -0.46 14.15 -1.59
CA ALA A 24 0.15 12.83 -1.57
C ALA A 24 0.47 12.34 -0.16
N ALA A 25 0.96 13.21 0.73
CA ALA A 25 1.17 12.87 2.12
C ALA A 25 -0.17 12.53 2.81
N SER A 26 -1.22 13.30 2.55
CA SER A 26 -2.56 13.05 3.09
C SER A 26 -3.15 11.72 2.58
N TRP A 27 -2.95 11.41 1.30
CA TRP A 27 -3.28 10.11 0.73
C TRP A 27 -2.48 8.97 1.39
N ALA A 28 -1.18 9.15 1.63
CA ALA A 28 -0.36 8.16 2.32
C ALA A 28 -0.82 7.93 3.78
N ILE A 29 -1.26 8.98 4.49
CA ILE A 29 -1.84 8.83 5.85
C ILE A 29 -3.12 7.98 5.84
N SER A 30 -3.92 8.05 4.77
CA SER A 30 -5.21 7.36 4.72
C SER A 30 -5.11 5.84 4.90
N VAL A 31 -3.95 5.23 4.60
CA VAL A 31 -3.73 3.78 4.75
C VAL A 31 -3.65 3.34 6.22
N TYR A 32 -3.27 4.23 7.14
CA TYR A 32 -3.04 3.88 8.55
C TYR A 32 -4.34 3.57 9.29
N TYR A 33 -5.46 4.13 8.86
CA TYR A 33 -6.77 3.68 9.34
C TYR A 33 -6.96 2.18 9.11
N ALA A 34 -6.51 1.65 7.97
CA ALA A 34 -6.59 0.22 7.68
C ALA A 34 -5.55 -0.61 8.44
N TYR A 35 -4.41 -0.02 8.84
CA TYR A 35 -3.34 -0.70 9.58
C TYR A 35 -3.66 -0.92 11.07
N GLN A 36 -4.68 -0.24 11.61
CA GLN A 36 -5.10 -0.46 13.01
C GLN A 36 -5.68 -1.88 13.27
N ARG A 37 -5.95 -2.65 12.21
CA ARG A 37 -6.49 -4.01 12.29
C ARG A 37 -5.49 -4.96 12.93
N THR A 38 -5.96 -5.71 13.92
CA THR A 38 -5.13 -6.63 14.72
C THR A 38 -5.01 -8.04 14.13
N TRP A 39 -5.72 -8.31 13.04
CA TRP A 39 -5.71 -9.60 12.35
C TRP A 39 -4.52 -9.69 11.39
N LYS A 40 -3.76 -10.79 11.50
CA LYS A 40 -2.66 -11.07 10.58
C LYS A 40 -3.23 -11.41 9.19
N PRO A 41 -2.80 -10.73 8.11
CA PRO A 41 -3.16 -11.14 6.75
C PRO A 41 -2.55 -12.51 6.41
N PHE A 42 -3.11 -13.18 5.41
CA PHE A 42 -2.50 -14.38 4.86
C PHE A 42 -1.12 -14.04 4.29
N ASN A 43 -0.13 -14.90 4.54
CA ASN A 43 1.15 -14.81 3.84
C ASN A 43 0.91 -15.32 2.41
N PRO A 44 1.11 -14.49 1.37
CA PRO A 44 0.87 -14.92 0.00
C PRO A 44 1.77 -16.08 -0.40
N ILE A 45 1.24 -16.97 -1.24
CA ILE A 45 2.01 -18.05 -1.85
C ILE A 45 2.96 -17.46 -2.90
N LEU A 46 4.14 -18.04 -3.09
CA LEU A 46 5.07 -17.57 -4.13
C LEU A 46 4.40 -17.62 -5.51
N GLY A 47 4.37 -16.50 -6.25
CA GLY A 47 3.66 -16.36 -7.52
C GLY A 47 2.16 -16.03 -7.41
N GLU A 48 1.61 -15.97 -6.19
CA GLU A 48 0.24 -15.47 -5.97
C GLU A 48 0.13 -14.01 -6.43
N THR A 49 -0.97 -13.68 -7.11
CA THR A 49 -1.27 -12.36 -7.64
C THR A 49 -2.51 -11.77 -6.99
N TYR A 50 -2.71 -10.47 -7.16
CA TYR A 50 -4.01 -9.83 -6.90
C TYR A 50 -4.22 -8.72 -7.92
N GLU A 51 -5.37 -8.73 -8.61
CA GLU A 51 -5.66 -7.74 -9.66
C GLU A 51 -6.93 -6.92 -9.41
N MET A 52 -6.88 -5.65 -9.79
CA MET A 52 -8.04 -4.76 -9.92
C MET A 52 -8.00 -4.15 -11.30
N VAL A 53 -9.10 -4.22 -12.04
CA VAL A 53 -9.17 -3.66 -13.40
C VAL A 53 -10.19 -2.55 -13.43
N ASN A 54 -9.74 -1.33 -13.78
CA ASN A 54 -10.58 -0.15 -13.96
C ASN A 54 -11.52 0.17 -12.76
N HIS A 55 -11.03 -0.01 -11.53
CA HIS A 55 -11.78 0.33 -10.34
C HIS A 55 -11.72 1.85 -10.07
N GLY A 56 -12.69 2.58 -10.63
CA GLY A 56 -12.68 4.05 -10.58
C GLY A 56 -11.58 4.66 -11.45
N GLY A 57 -11.33 4.07 -12.63
CA GLY A 57 -10.27 4.49 -13.54
C GLY A 57 -8.89 3.91 -13.22
N VAL A 58 -8.71 3.26 -12.07
CA VAL A 58 -7.42 2.71 -11.63
C VAL A 58 -7.37 1.21 -11.86
N SER A 59 -6.30 0.75 -12.50
CA SER A 59 -5.93 -0.67 -12.53
C SER A 59 -4.78 -0.91 -11.55
N PHE A 60 -4.77 -2.05 -10.88
CA PHE A 60 -3.73 -2.47 -9.93
C PHE A 60 -3.39 -3.95 -10.13
N LEU A 61 -2.12 -4.29 -10.03
CA LEU A 61 -1.63 -5.65 -9.98
C LEU A 61 -0.61 -5.77 -8.85
N ALA A 62 -0.70 -6.83 -8.06
CA ALA A 62 0.37 -7.26 -7.16
C ALA A 62 0.76 -8.70 -7.44
N GLU A 63 2.02 -9.04 -7.14
CA GLU A 63 2.57 -10.39 -7.22
C GLU A 63 3.49 -10.66 -6.02
N GLN A 64 3.41 -11.86 -5.44
CA GLN A 64 4.37 -12.35 -4.46
C GLN A 64 5.66 -12.78 -5.17
N VAL A 65 6.61 -11.86 -5.27
CA VAL A 65 7.85 -12.02 -6.03
C VAL A 65 8.94 -12.82 -5.29
N SER A 66 8.85 -12.93 -3.96
CA SER A 66 9.75 -13.75 -3.14
C SER A 66 9.05 -14.27 -1.88
N HIS A 67 9.48 -15.44 -1.38
CA HIS A 67 8.96 -16.02 -0.12
C HIS A 67 10.00 -16.06 1.01
N HIS A 68 11.29 -16.05 0.69
CA HIS A 68 12.38 -16.06 1.66
C HIS A 68 13.51 -15.10 1.22
N PRO A 69 13.50 -13.83 1.69
CA PRO A 69 12.46 -13.21 2.54
C PRO A 69 11.14 -12.98 1.78
N PRO A 70 10.00 -12.86 2.49
CA PRO A 70 8.72 -12.59 1.85
C PRO A 70 8.71 -11.16 1.27
N MET A 71 8.45 -11.06 -0.03
CA MET A 71 8.35 -9.79 -0.74
C MET A 71 7.18 -9.83 -1.73
N SER A 72 6.44 -8.73 -1.80
CA SER A 72 5.41 -8.52 -2.82
C SER A 72 5.74 -7.26 -3.61
N ALA A 73 5.57 -7.30 -4.93
CA ALA A 73 5.65 -6.13 -5.78
C ALA A 73 4.23 -5.76 -6.25
N GLY A 74 3.97 -4.47 -6.43
CA GLY A 74 2.67 -3.97 -6.86
C GLY A 74 2.81 -2.75 -7.77
N HIS A 75 1.88 -2.62 -8.70
CA HIS A 75 1.78 -1.53 -9.66
C HIS A 75 0.32 -1.11 -9.80
N ALA A 76 0.02 0.17 -9.65
CA ALA A 76 -1.24 0.76 -10.09
C ALA A 76 -0.99 1.85 -11.12
N GLU A 77 -1.94 2.00 -12.04
CA GLU A 77 -1.93 3.09 -12.99
C GLU A 77 -3.34 3.54 -13.40
N ASN A 78 -3.44 4.82 -13.75
CA ASN A 78 -4.53 5.40 -14.52
C ASN A 78 -3.98 6.50 -15.45
N GLU A 79 -4.82 7.32 -16.06
CA GLU A 79 -4.37 8.42 -16.93
C GLU A 79 -3.57 9.53 -16.19
N HIS A 80 -3.67 9.62 -14.86
CA HIS A 80 -3.08 10.70 -14.06
C HIS A 80 -1.80 10.30 -13.32
N PHE A 81 -1.69 9.05 -12.87
CA PHE A 81 -0.54 8.61 -12.07
C PHE A 81 -0.12 7.17 -12.33
N THR A 82 1.10 6.85 -11.93
CA THR A 82 1.53 5.49 -11.60
C THR A 82 1.88 5.40 -10.13
N TYR A 83 1.67 4.23 -9.53
CA TYR A 83 2.04 3.89 -8.16
C TYR A 83 2.76 2.55 -8.17
N ASP A 84 4.01 2.55 -7.78
CA ASP A 84 4.83 1.35 -7.63
C ASP A 84 5.10 1.09 -6.16
N VAL A 85 4.95 -0.15 -5.73
CA VAL A 85 5.26 -0.57 -4.37
C VAL A 85 6.05 -1.87 -4.37
N THR A 86 7.11 -1.93 -3.58
CA THR A 86 7.74 -3.19 -3.17
C THR A 86 7.62 -3.27 -1.66
N SER A 87 6.95 -4.32 -1.16
CA SER A 87 6.71 -4.56 0.25
C SER A 87 7.61 -5.69 0.74
N LYS A 88 8.47 -5.38 1.72
CA LYS A 88 9.32 -6.32 2.45
C LYS A 88 9.31 -5.88 3.91
N LEU A 89 9.12 -6.82 4.81
CA LEU A 89 8.99 -6.53 6.24
C LEU A 89 10.15 -7.17 7.01
N LYS A 90 10.71 -6.42 7.96
CA LYS A 90 11.58 -6.95 9.00
C LYS A 90 10.87 -6.83 10.34
N THR A 91 10.83 -7.90 11.12
CA THR A 91 10.15 -7.90 12.41
C THR A 91 11.11 -8.13 13.57
N LYS A 92 10.82 -7.53 14.72
CA LYS A 92 11.56 -7.74 15.97
C LYS A 92 10.58 -7.99 17.10
N PHE A 93 10.62 -9.20 17.64
CA PHE A 93 9.81 -9.59 18.80
C PHE A 93 10.47 -9.08 20.09
N LEU A 94 9.69 -8.41 20.93
CA LEU A 94 10.12 -7.75 22.17
C LEU A 94 9.38 -8.31 23.41
N GLY A 95 8.93 -9.57 23.33
CA GLY A 95 8.11 -10.18 24.38
C GLY A 95 6.64 -9.88 24.19
N ASN A 96 6.11 -8.84 24.84
CA ASN A 96 4.68 -8.51 24.71
C ASN A 96 4.34 -7.62 23.50
N SER A 97 5.32 -7.30 22.65
CA SER A 97 5.11 -6.50 21.44
C SER A 97 6.00 -6.97 20.29
N VAL A 98 5.65 -6.58 19.07
CA VAL A 98 6.46 -6.77 17.87
C VAL A 98 6.62 -5.43 17.17
N ASP A 99 7.87 -5.05 16.89
CA ASP A 99 8.16 -3.97 15.95
C ASP A 99 8.21 -4.53 14.53
N VAL A 100 7.61 -3.80 13.59
CA VAL A 100 7.51 -4.14 12.17
C VAL A 100 8.10 -2.97 11.38
N TYR A 101 9.21 -3.24 10.71
CA TYR A 101 9.94 -2.26 9.92
C TYR A 101 9.63 -2.46 8.43
N PRO A 102 9.09 -1.43 7.75
CA PRO A 102 8.72 -1.50 6.35
C PRO A 102 9.93 -1.27 5.44
N VAL A 103 10.73 -2.32 5.19
CA VAL A 103 11.88 -2.30 4.26
C VAL A 103 11.38 -2.26 2.80
N GLY A 104 10.46 -1.35 2.49
CA GLY A 104 9.78 -1.24 1.21
C GLY A 104 10.13 0.05 0.49
N ARG A 105 9.68 0.15 -0.76
CA ARG A 105 9.72 1.37 -1.56
C ARG A 105 8.32 1.62 -2.08
N THR A 106 7.85 2.85 -1.92
CA THR A 106 6.61 3.34 -2.52
C THR A 106 6.93 4.56 -3.35
N ARG A 107 6.61 4.50 -4.65
CA ARG A 107 6.84 5.59 -5.59
C ARG A 107 5.56 5.95 -6.33
N VAL A 108 5.25 7.24 -6.40
CA VAL A 108 4.14 7.78 -7.19
C VAL A 108 4.70 8.70 -8.26
N VAL A 109 4.29 8.53 -9.51
CA VAL A 109 4.59 9.48 -10.58
C VAL A 109 3.31 10.15 -11.03
N LEU A 110 3.23 11.47 -10.91
CA LEU A 110 2.13 12.26 -11.45
C LEU A 110 2.43 12.56 -12.93
N LYS A 111 1.67 11.94 -13.83
CA LYS A 111 1.96 11.88 -15.27
C LYS A 111 1.96 13.25 -15.95
N ARG A 112 1.07 14.15 -15.52
CA ARG A 112 0.88 15.49 -16.12
C ARG A 112 2.17 16.30 -16.13
N ASP A 113 2.84 16.37 -14.99
CA ASP A 113 3.99 17.26 -14.77
C ASP A 113 5.29 16.49 -14.51
N GLY A 114 5.25 15.15 -14.58
CA GLY A 114 6.41 14.27 -14.35
C GLY A 114 6.93 14.31 -12.90
N VAL A 115 6.11 14.74 -11.95
CA VAL A 115 6.49 14.82 -10.53
C VAL A 115 6.65 13.41 -9.97
N MET A 116 7.82 13.14 -9.39
CA MET A 116 8.14 11.85 -8.77
C MET A 116 8.15 11.98 -7.25
N LEU A 117 7.30 11.22 -6.58
CA LEU A 117 7.14 11.22 -5.14
C LEU A 117 7.63 9.90 -4.55
N ASP A 118 8.32 9.96 -3.43
CA ASP A 118 8.85 8.81 -2.71
C ASP A 118 8.42 8.85 -1.23
N LEU A 119 7.93 7.72 -0.72
CA LEU A 119 7.41 7.59 0.63
C LEU A 119 8.32 6.70 1.49
N VAL A 120 8.73 7.25 2.62
CA VAL A 120 9.33 6.54 3.75
C VAL A 120 8.30 6.49 4.89
N PRO A 121 7.65 5.34 5.15
CA PRO A 121 6.62 5.21 6.18
C PRO A 121 7.20 4.97 7.59
N PRO A 122 6.57 5.41 8.70
CA PRO A 122 7.00 5.04 10.05
C PRO A 122 6.97 3.52 10.27
N PRO A 123 7.76 3.01 11.24
CA PRO A 123 7.60 1.64 11.70
C PRO A 123 6.22 1.42 12.32
N THR A 124 5.74 0.18 12.26
CA THR A 124 4.50 -0.24 12.95
C THR A 124 4.86 -1.04 14.20
N LYS A 125 4.08 -0.87 15.26
CA LYS A 125 4.21 -1.64 16.50
C LYS A 125 2.91 -2.36 16.82
N VAL A 126 2.98 -3.67 16.99
CA VAL A 126 1.88 -4.49 17.51
C VAL A 126 2.09 -4.65 19.00
N ASN A 127 1.24 -4.01 19.79
CA ASN A 127 1.29 -4.02 21.25
C ASN A 127 0.38 -5.10 21.83
N ASN A 128 0.71 -5.58 23.03
CA ASN A 128 -0.06 -6.56 23.79
C ASN A 128 -0.30 -7.87 23.01
N LEU A 129 0.74 -8.39 22.37
CA LEU A 129 0.64 -9.60 21.54
C LEU A 129 0.34 -10.86 22.38
N ILE A 130 0.78 -10.92 23.64
CA ILE A 130 0.59 -12.08 24.53
C ILE A 130 -0.40 -11.75 25.66
N PHE A 131 -0.21 -10.60 26.30
CA PHE A 131 -0.97 -10.17 27.47
C PHE A 131 -1.67 -8.83 27.21
N GLY A 132 -2.99 -8.83 27.43
CA GLY A 132 -3.86 -7.68 27.21
C GLY A 132 -4.59 -7.73 25.87
N ARG A 133 -5.34 -6.67 25.56
CA ARG A 133 -5.98 -6.51 24.25
C ARG A 133 -4.93 -6.03 23.24
N THR A 134 -4.72 -6.78 22.17
CA THR A 134 -3.85 -6.38 21.05
C THR A 134 -4.31 -5.07 20.45
N TRP A 135 -3.37 -4.20 20.12
CA TRP A 135 -3.63 -2.98 19.36
C TRP A 135 -2.37 -2.61 18.56
N VAL A 136 -2.58 -1.86 17.48
CA VAL A 136 -1.52 -1.46 16.55
C VAL A 136 -1.30 0.03 16.65
N ASP A 137 -0.03 0.44 16.61
CA ASP A 137 0.42 1.82 16.51
C ASP A 137 1.44 1.95 15.38
N SER A 138 1.73 3.17 14.91
CA SER A 138 2.79 3.42 13.92
C SER A 138 3.58 4.69 14.25
N PRO A 139 4.33 4.69 15.37
CA PRO A 139 5.01 5.89 15.84
C PRO A 139 6.24 6.22 15.00
N GLY A 140 6.57 7.51 14.92
CA GLY A 140 7.75 8.01 14.23
C GLY A 140 7.42 8.81 12.97
N GLU A 141 8.45 9.10 12.18
CA GLU A 141 8.31 9.97 11.02
C GLU A 141 7.82 9.22 9.79
N MET A 142 6.84 9.81 9.11
CA MET A 142 6.51 9.57 7.71
C MET A 142 7.11 10.69 6.87
N VAL A 143 7.87 10.35 5.85
CA VAL A 143 8.45 11.34 4.93
C VAL A 143 7.94 11.09 3.51
N MET A 144 7.27 12.08 2.93
CA MET A 144 6.88 12.08 1.52
C MET A 144 7.71 13.12 0.79
N THR A 145 8.62 12.69 -0.09
CA THR A 145 9.56 13.58 -0.78
C THR A 145 9.20 13.72 -2.25
N ASN A 146 9.13 14.93 -2.77
CA ASN A 146 9.16 15.22 -4.19
C ASN A 146 10.60 15.17 -4.69
N LEU A 147 10.97 14.07 -5.35
CA LEU A 147 12.31 13.87 -5.90
C LEU A 147 12.63 14.81 -7.06
N THR A 148 11.62 15.46 -7.66
CA THR A 148 11.80 16.41 -8.78
C THR A 148 12.18 17.81 -8.27
N THR A 149 11.65 18.24 -7.12
CA THR A 149 11.87 19.60 -6.59
C THR A 149 12.72 19.65 -5.32
N GLY A 150 12.73 18.57 -4.53
CA GLY A 150 13.34 18.52 -3.20
C GLY A 150 12.37 18.88 -2.06
N ASP A 151 11.14 19.31 -2.36
CA ASP A 151 10.13 19.60 -1.33
C ASP A 151 9.68 18.30 -0.65
N LYS A 152 9.34 18.35 0.64
CA LYS A 152 8.96 17.15 1.40
C LYS A 152 7.95 17.44 2.51
N ALA A 153 7.05 16.50 2.76
CA ALA A 153 6.28 16.46 4.00
C ALA A 153 7.01 15.56 5.00
N VAL A 154 7.25 16.05 6.21
CA VAL A 154 7.74 15.26 7.34
C VAL A 154 6.66 15.30 8.41
N LEU A 155 6.04 14.16 8.68
CA LEU A 155 4.88 14.04 9.56
C LEU A 155 5.19 13.05 10.68
N TYR A 156 5.14 13.51 11.92
CA TYR A 156 5.45 12.71 13.10
C TYR A 156 4.18 12.10 13.68
N PHE A 157 4.12 10.77 13.67
CA PHE A 157 3.06 10.01 14.30
C PHE A 157 3.38 9.88 15.79
N GLN A 158 2.57 10.53 16.61
CA GLN A 158 2.76 10.56 18.05
C GLN A 158 2.56 9.14 18.63
N PRO A 159 3.51 8.64 19.44
CA PRO A 159 3.32 7.37 20.11
C PRO A 159 2.19 7.46 21.14
N CYS A 160 1.42 6.39 21.29
CA CYS A 160 0.44 6.31 22.36
C CYS A 160 1.14 6.29 23.74
N GLY A 161 1.09 7.42 24.44
CA GLY A 161 1.61 7.63 25.77
C GLY A 161 0.69 7.11 26.89
N TRP A 162 1.00 7.53 28.12
CA TRP A 162 0.22 7.15 29.29
C TRP A 162 -1.23 7.59 29.16
N PHE A 163 -2.16 6.71 29.58
CA PHE A 163 -3.61 6.93 29.46
C PHE A 163 -4.11 7.22 28.04
N GLY A 164 -3.33 6.93 27.00
CA GLY A 164 -3.72 7.15 25.60
C GLY A 164 -3.37 8.54 25.06
N ALA A 165 -2.61 9.36 25.78
CA ALA A 165 -2.12 10.64 25.28
C ALA A 165 -1.34 10.47 23.96
N GLY A 166 -1.53 11.37 22.98
CA GLY A 166 -0.87 11.28 21.68
C GLY A 166 -1.44 10.21 20.75
N ARG A 167 -2.35 9.35 21.22
CA ARG A 167 -2.84 8.24 20.39
C ARG A 167 -3.57 8.78 19.17
N TYR A 168 -3.07 8.37 18.01
CA TYR A 168 -3.55 8.74 16.67
C TYR A 168 -3.13 10.11 16.17
N GLU A 169 -2.50 10.93 17.00
CA GLU A 169 -2.11 12.29 16.64
C GLU A 169 -0.95 12.28 15.63
N ILE A 170 -1.02 13.20 14.68
CA ILE A 170 0.03 13.49 13.71
C ILE A 170 0.25 14.98 13.70
N ASP A 171 1.52 15.39 13.77
CA ASP A 171 1.94 16.77 13.58
C ASP A 171 3.15 16.81 12.67
N GLY A 172 3.27 17.87 11.87
CA GLY A 172 4.45 18.07 11.06
C GLY A 172 4.24 19.14 10.00
N TYR A 173 5.12 19.16 9.02
CA TYR A 173 5.15 20.24 8.05
C TYR A 173 5.48 19.75 6.65
N VAL A 174 5.03 20.52 5.66
CA VAL A 174 5.62 20.52 4.33
C VAL A 174 6.73 21.56 4.31
N TYR A 175 7.91 21.11 3.92
CA TYR A 175 9.13 21.88 3.75
C TYR A 175 9.43 22.07 2.27
N ASN A 176 10.02 23.21 1.93
CA ASN A 176 10.63 23.38 0.62
C ASN A 176 12.01 22.69 0.55
N ALA A 177 12.63 22.68 -0.63
CA ALA A 177 13.98 22.16 -0.83
C ALA A 177 15.09 22.83 0.00
N ALA A 178 14.82 24.00 0.59
CA ALA A 178 15.74 24.70 1.49
C ALA A 178 15.52 24.34 2.98
N GLU A 179 14.72 23.31 3.26
CA GLU A 179 14.37 22.87 4.63
C GLU A 179 13.57 23.91 5.43
N GLU A 180 12.91 24.85 4.75
CA GLU A 180 12.06 25.84 5.41
C GLU A 180 10.61 25.34 5.47
N PRO A 181 9.94 25.39 6.63
CA PRO A 181 8.54 25.05 6.74
C PRO A 181 7.68 26.04 5.94
N LYS A 182 6.63 25.51 5.29
CA LYS A 182 5.69 26.30 4.47
C LYS A 182 4.23 26.00 4.80
N VAL A 183 3.94 24.77 5.19
CA VAL A 183 2.58 24.33 5.53
C VAL A 183 2.62 23.46 6.77
N LEU A 184 1.96 23.87 7.84
CA LEU A 184 1.67 23.03 9.00
C LEU A 184 0.64 21.97 8.58
N MET A 185 0.83 20.73 9.02
CA MET A 185 -0.13 19.64 8.92
C MET A 185 -0.35 19.04 10.30
N THR A 186 -1.60 18.89 10.72
CA THR A 186 -1.95 18.33 12.02
C THR A 186 -3.30 17.63 11.98
N GLY A 187 -3.49 16.63 12.85
CA GLY A 187 -4.77 15.94 12.99
C GLY A 187 -4.61 14.56 13.58
N LYS A 188 -5.53 13.66 13.21
CA LYS A 188 -5.49 12.27 13.61
C LYS A 188 -5.69 11.34 12.43
N TRP A 189 -4.80 10.37 12.25
CA TRP A 189 -4.89 9.43 11.12
C TRP A 189 -6.15 8.55 11.14
N ASN A 190 -6.80 8.40 12.31
CA ASN A 190 -8.01 7.63 12.44
C ASN A 190 -9.31 8.45 12.30
N GLU A 191 -9.22 9.78 12.11
CA GLU A 191 -10.36 10.69 12.04
C GLU A 191 -10.24 11.64 10.84
N SER A 192 -9.38 12.66 10.92
CA SER A 192 -9.17 13.66 9.87
C SER A 192 -7.81 14.35 10.01
N MET A 193 -7.31 14.87 8.89
CA MET A 193 -6.10 15.69 8.81
C MET A 193 -6.43 17.06 8.26
N SER A 194 -5.73 18.06 8.77
CA SER A 194 -5.85 19.45 8.36
C SER A 194 -4.49 20.08 8.08
N TYR A 195 -4.50 21.22 7.41
CA TYR A 195 -3.30 21.96 7.04
C TYR A 195 -3.52 23.47 7.08
N GLN A 196 -2.43 24.21 7.27
CA GLN A 196 -2.44 25.66 7.30
C GLN A 196 -1.08 26.22 6.88
N PRO A 197 -1.00 27.27 6.05
CA PRO A 197 0.25 27.95 5.77
C PRO A 197 0.91 28.45 7.05
N CYS A 198 2.24 28.33 7.14
CA CYS A 198 3.01 28.76 8.30
C CYS A 198 4.21 29.65 7.90
N ASP A 199 4.76 30.37 8.87
CA ASP A 199 6.01 31.10 8.75
C ASP A 199 7.24 30.20 8.95
N LEU A 200 8.43 30.79 9.02
CA LEU A 200 9.71 30.05 9.13
C LEU A 200 9.87 29.38 10.50
N GLU A 201 9.15 29.86 11.51
CA GLU A 201 9.07 29.32 12.84
C GLU A 201 8.04 28.18 12.95
N GLY A 202 7.24 27.96 11.89
CA GLY A 202 6.19 26.95 11.84
C GLY A 202 4.88 27.40 12.47
N GLU A 203 4.73 28.69 12.77
CA GLU A 203 3.51 29.26 13.32
C GLU A 203 2.52 29.60 12.19
N PRO A 204 1.21 29.40 12.39
CA PRO A 204 0.21 29.73 11.39
C PRO A 204 0.24 31.19 10.94
N LEU A 205 0.19 31.42 9.63
CA LEU A 205 0.20 32.78 9.10
C LEU A 205 -1.05 33.58 9.54
N PRO A 206 -0.91 34.86 9.94
CA PRO A 206 -2.04 35.70 10.32
C PRO A 206 -3.12 35.78 9.22
N GLY A 207 -4.38 35.62 9.61
CA GLY A 207 -5.52 35.68 8.69
C GLY A 207 -5.72 34.43 7.82
N THR A 208 -4.98 33.35 8.09
CA THR A 208 -5.27 32.02 7.53
C THR A 208 -6.08 31.17 8.50
N GLU A 209 -6.73 30.14 7.99
CA GLU A 209 -7.51 29.18 8.77
C GLU A 209 -7.01 27.77 8.52
N LEU A 210 -7.16 26.92 9.53
CA LEU A 210 -6.90 25.50 9.42
C LEU A 210 -7.94 24.84 8.52
N LYS A 211 -7.50 24.23 7.41
CA LYS A 211 -8.36 23.59 6.41
C LYS A 211 -8.24 22.09 6.47
N GLU A 212 -9.36 21.38 6.41
CA GLU A 212 -9.36 19.92 6.28
C GLU A 212 -8.85 19.50 4.89
N VAL A 213 -7.99 18.48 4.84
CA VAL A 213 -7.48 17.87 3.60
C VAL A 213 -7.91 16.43 3.44
N PHE A 214 -8.17 15.73 4.55
CA PHE A 214 -8.55 14.33 4.56
C PHE A 214 -9.47 14.05 5.74
N ARG A 215 -10.45 13.17 5.52
CA ARG A 215 -11.31 12.61 6.55
C ARG A 215 -11.55 11.14 6.25
N VAL A 216 -11.49 10.32 7.30
CA VAL A 216 -11.81 8.90 7.22
C VAL A 216 -13.27 8.74 6.80
N ALA A 217 -13.49 7.92 5.77
CA ALA A 217 -14.82 7.57 5.30
C ALA A 217 -15.55 6.67 6.32
N ASP A 218 -16.88 6.65 6.24
CA ASP A 218 -17.69 5.73 7.02
C ASP A 218 -17.26 4.27 6.82
N VAL A 219 -17.40 3.47 7.88
CA VAL A 219 -17.06 2.04 7.88
C VAL A 219 -18.24 1.19 8.37
N PRO A 220 -18.30 -0.09 7.98
CA PRO A 220 -19.30 -1.01 8.53
C PRO A 220 -19.21 -1.07 10.05
N LYS A 221 -20.37 -0.99 10.71
CA LYS A 221 -20.48 -1.17 12.16
C LYS A 221 -20.31 -2.65 12.50
N ASP A 222 -19.60 -2.94 13.58
CA ASP A 222 -19.41 -4.28 14.14
C ASP A 222 -18.81 -5.31 13.17
N ASP A 223 -17.98 -4.85 12.22
CA ASP A 223 -17.27 -5.76 11.31
C ASP A 223 -16.27 -6.64 12.07
N LYS A 224 -16.39 -7.97 11.92
CA LYS A 224 -15.56 -8.97 12.60
C LYS A 224 -14.06 -8.76 12.40
N TYR A 225 -13.66 -8.37 11.19
CA TYR A 225 -12.26 -8.18 10.81
C TYR A 225 -11.89 -6.70 10.71
N GLN A 226 -12.79 -5.80 11.09
CA GLN A 226 -12.66 -4.35 10.99
C GLN A 226 -12.35 -3.89 9.56
N TYR A 227 -12.96 -4.54 8.56
CA TYR A 227 -12.86 -4.15 7.16
C TYR A 227 -13.63 -2.85 6.88
N THR A 228 -13.07 -2.03 5.99
CA THR A 228 -13.77 -0.88 5.40
C THR A 228 -14.71 -1.37 4.30
N TYR A 229 -15.67 -0.53 3.87
CA TYR A 229 -16.49 -0.83 2.69
C TYR A 229 -15.63 -1.09 1.45
N PHE A 230 -14.51 -0.37 1.31
CA PHE A 230 -13.55 -0.61 0.24
C PHE A 230 -12.93 -2.01 0.33
N ALA A 231 -12.47 -2.44 1.51
CA ALA A 231 -11.89 -3.77 1.70
C ALA A 231 -12.89 -4.91 1.39
N HIS A 232 -14.16 -4.74 1.74
CA HIS A 232 -15.23 -5.68 1.35
C HIS A 232 -15.44 -5.70 -0.17
N LYS A 233 -15.53 -4.50 -0.78
CA LYS A 233 -15.76 -4.36 -2.22
C LYS A 233 -14.68 -5.06 -3.03
N ILE A 234 -13.41 -4.76 -2.75
CA ILE A 234 -12.28 -5.26 -3.57
C ILE A 234 -11.98 -6.75 -3.36
N ASN A 235 -12.47 -7.35 -2.26
CA ASN A 235 -12.38 -8.80 -2.03
C ASN A 235 -13.55 -9.58 -2.64
N SER A 236 -14.62 -8.89 -3.05
CA SER A 236 -15.80 -9.51 -3.64
C SER A 236 -15.54 -9.96 -5.08
N PHE A 237 -16.04 -11.15 -5.40
CA PHE A 237 -16.09 -11.66 -6.78
C PHE A 237 -16.92 -10.77 -7.72
N SER A 238 -17.81 -9.92 -7.21
CA SER A 238 -18.56 -8.95 -8.04
C SER A 238 -17.68 -7.87 -8.67
N THR A 239 -16.43 -7.73 -8.24
CA THR A 239 -15.48 -6.71 -8.74
C THR A 239 -14.29 -7.32 -9.47
N VAL A 240 -14.30 -8.63 -9.70
CA VAL A 240 -13.24 -9.30 -10.47
C VAL A 240 -13.34 -8.93 -11.95
N PRO A 241 -12.22 -8.89 -12.66
CA PRO A 241 -12.26 -8.95 -14.11
C PRO A 241 -12.86 -10.27 -14.60
N ARG A 242 -13.46 -10.27 -15.80
CA ARG A 242 -14.10 -11.46 -16.40
C ARG A 242 -13.16 -12.66 -16.49
N LYS A 243 -11.95 -12.45 -17.00
CA LYS A 243 -10.87 -13.45 -16.99
C LYS A 243 -9.96 -13.12 -15.83
N LEU A 244 -10.19 -13.77 -14.70
CA LEU A 244 -9.37 -13.61 -13.51
C LEU A 244 -8.13 -14.50 -13.63
N LEU A 245 -6.96 -13.99 -13.25
CA LEU A 245 -5.77 -14.82 -13.17
C LEU A 245 -6.01 -15.98 -12.20
N ALA A 246 -5.69 -17.21 -12.59
CA ALA A 246 -5.82 -18.35 -11.66
C ALA A 246 -4.93 -18.21 -10.41
N SER A 247 -3.91 -17.34 -10.45
CA SER A 247 -3.06 -16.98 -9.32
C SER A 247 -3.67 -15.93 -8.40
N ASP A 248 -4.86 -15.39 -8.69
CA ASP A 248 -5.47 -14.31 -7.91
C ASP A 248 -5.89 -14.76 -6.50
N SER A 249 -5.53 -13.95 -5.51
CA SER A 249 -5.81 -14.20 -4.09
C SER A 249 -7.29 -14.43 -3.78
N ARG A 250 -8.24 -13.98 -4.61
CA ARG A 250 -9.67 -14.24 -4.39
C ARG A 250 -10.04 -15.71 -4.59
N LEU A 251 -9.34 -16.42 -5.48
CA LEU A 251 -9.53 -17.85 -5.71
C LEU A 251 -8.92 -18.72 -4.60
N ARG A 252 -8.07 -18.14 -3.75
CA ARG A 252 -7.33 -18.86 -2.72
C ARG A 252 -8.28 -19.55 -1.71
N PRO A 253 -8.28 -20.89 -1.61
CA PRO A 253 -9.36 -21.64 -0.96
C PRO A 253 -9.38 -21.53 0.58
N ASP A 254 -8.22 -21.43 1.23
CA ASP A 254 -8.12 -21.21 2.68
C ASP A 254 -8.67 -19.85 3.10
N ARG A 255 -8.35 -18.80 2.34
CA ARG A 255 -8.89 -17.45 2.50
C ARG A 255 -10.40 -17.43 2.31
N TYR A 256 -10.91 -18.03 1.23
CA TYR A 256 -12.35 -18.06 0.95
C TYR A 256 -13.13 -18.85 2.00
N ALA A 257 -12.61 -19.99 2.47
CA ALA A 257 -13.21 -20.73 3.57
C ALA A 257 -13.27 -19.91 4.87
N LEU A 258 -12.21 -19.15 5.19
CA LEU A 258 -12.20 -18.27 6.36
C LEU A 258 -13.23 -17.13 6.25
N GLU A 259 -13.38 -16.55 5.06
CA GLU A 259 -14.40 -15.53 4.77
C GLU A 259 -15.82 -16.07 5.00
N LYS A 260 -16.09 -17.33 4.61
CA LYS A 260 -17.36 -18.03 4.86
C LYS A 260 -17.53 -18.55 6.29
N GLY A 261 -16.52 -18.40 7.15
CA GLY A 261 -16.54 -18.85 8.54
C GLY A 261 -16.28 -20.35 8.74
N ASP A 262 -15.88 -21.09 7.69
CA ASP A 262 -15.51 -22.50 7.78
C ASP A 262 -14.05 -22.64 8.22
N LEU A 263 -13.83 -22.59 9.53
CA LEU A 263 -12.50 -22.67 10.15
C LEU A 263 -11.80 -24.00 9.91
N SER A 264 -12.56 -25.10 9.80
CA SER A 264 -12.02 -26.44 9.58
C SER A 264 -11.43 -26.54 8.17
N LYS A 265 -12.22 -26.17 7.16
CA LYS A 265 -11.77 -26.15 5.76
C LYS A 265 -10.63 -25.15 5.56
N ALA A 266 -10.70 -23.98 6.19
CA ALA A 266 -9.61 -23.00 6.11
C ALA A 266 -8.28 -23.57 6.64
N GLY A 267 -8.30 -24.26 7.78
CA GLY A 267 -7.12 -24.91 8.36
C GLY A 267 -6.55 -26.03 7.48
N PHE A 268 -7.42 -26.86 6.92
CA PHE A 268 -7.05 -27.94 5.99
C PHE A 268 -6.40 -27.39 4.72
N GLU A 269 -7.07 -26.46 4.03
CA GLU A 269 -6.57 -25.87 2.77
C GLU A 269 -5.27 -25.10 2.98
N LYS A 270 -5.12 -24.40 4.11
CA LYS A 270 -3.87 -23.72 4.46
C LYS A 270 -2.71 -24.71 4.52
N SER A 271 -2.90 -25.84 5.19
CA SER A 271 -1.87 -26.87 5.33
C SER A 271 -1.53 -27.48 3.96
N ARG A 272 -2.55 -27.79 3.15
CA ARG A 272 -2.39 -28.29 1.78
C ARG A 272 -1.57 -27.32 0.91
N LEU A 273 -1.92 -26.04 0.88
CA LEU A 273 -1.24 -25.03 0.07
C LEU A 273 0.22 -24.82 0.50
N GLU A 274 0.50 -24.82 1.80
CA GLU A 274 1.87 -24.71 2.31
C GLU A 274 2.72 -25.94 1.93
N GLU A 275 2.14 -27.15 1.98
CA GLU A 275 2.82 -28.37 1.53
C GLU A 275 3.08 -28.37 0.03
N MET A 276 2.10 -27.91 -0.78
CA MET A 276 2.27 -27.73 -2.22
C MET A 276 3.40 -26.74 -2.53
N GLN A 277 3.46 -25.59 -1.85
CA GLN A 277 4.55 -24.63 -2.03
C GLN A 277 5.91 -25.23 -1.63
N ARG A 278 5.99 -26.01 -0.54
CA ARG A 278 7.23 -26.71 -0.15
C ARG A 278 7.63 -27.77 -1.18
N ALA A 279 6.67 -28.43 -1.83
CA ALA A 279 6.93 -29.40 -2.89
C ALA A 279 7.42 -28.72 -4.17
N GLU A 280 6.74 -27.67 -4.64
CA GLU A 280 7.16 -26.85 -5.79
C GLU A 280 8.60 -26.36 -5.60
N LYS A 281 8.90 -25.76 -4.44
CA LYS A 281 10.25 -25.27 -4.12
C LYS A 281 11.30 -26.37 -4.25
N ARG A 282 11.05 -27.56 -3.69
CA ARG A 282 11.98 -28.70 -3.75
C ARG A 282 12.22 -29.17 -5.18
N THR A 283 11.17 -29.30 -5.98
CA THR A 283 11.28 -29.69 -7.39
C THR A 283 12.09 -28.66 -8.16
N ARG A 284 11.73 -27.38 -8.03
CA ARG A 284 12.39 -26.28 -8.72
C ARG A 284 13.87 -26.15 -8.35
N GLU A 285 14.23 -26.33 -7.08
CA GLU A 285 15.63 -26.35 -6.61
C GLU A 285 16.40 -27.58 -7.11
N ALA A 286 15.76 -28.75 -7.15
CA ALA A 286 16.38 -29.97 -7.69
C ALA A 286 16.68 -29.85 -9.20
N ASP A 287 15.82 -29.13 -9.93
CA ASP A 287 15.99 -28.86 -11.36
C ASP A 287 16.94 -27.68 -11.64
N GLY A 288 17.49 -27.03 -10.60
CA GLY A 288 18.39 -25.87 -10.73
C GLY A 288 17.72 -24.63 -11.30
N GLN A 289 16.39 -24.53 -11.22
CA GLN A 289 15.62 -23.43 -11.81
C GLN A 289 15.39 -22.31 -10.79
N PRO A 290 15.73 -21.05 -11.09
CA PRO A 290 15.33 -19.92 -10.24
C PRO A 290 13.82 -19.67 -10.38
N PHE A 291 13.18 -19.21 -9.30
CA PHE A 291 11.83 -18.64 -9.44
C PHE A 291 11.94 -17.29 -10.14
N LYS A 292 11.13 -17.09 -11.19
CA LYS A 292 11.03 -15.81 -11.90
C LYS A 292 9.59 -15.31 -11.81
N PRO A 293 9.36 -14.13 -11.18
CA PRO A 293 8.03 -13.54 -11.18
C PRO A 293 7.54 -13.28 -12.60
N ARG A 294 6.23 -13.43 -12.83
CA ARG A 294 5.65 -13.34 -14.16
C ARG A 294 5.48 -11.88 -14.59
N TRP A 295 5.04 -11.02 -13.70
CA TRP A 295 4.58 -9.66 -14.03
C TRP A 295 5.56 -8.57 -13.60
N PHE A 296 6.57 -8.93 -12.82
CA PHE A 296 7.60 -8.01 -12.35
C PHE A 296 9.00 -8.55 -12.67
N ASP A 297 9.88 -7.67 -13.12
CA ASP A 297 11.28 -7.98 -13.41
C ASP A 297 12.17 -7.44 -12.28
N LEU A 298 13.00 -8.30 -11.69
CA LEU A 298 14.05 -7.87 -10.76
C LEU A 298 15.03 -6.97 -11.49
N THR A 299 15.36 -5.83 -10.90
CA THR A 299 16.34 -4.89 -11.46
C THR A 299 17.70 -5.02 -10.77
N ASP A 300 18.73 -4.39 -11.33
CA ASP A 300 20.04 -4.25 -10.68
C ASP A 300 20.06 -3.16 -9.58
N GLU A 301 18.93 -2.48 -9.34
CA GLU A 301 18.80 -1.39 -8.37
C GLU A 301 18.58 -1.96 -6.96
N VAL A 302 19.45 -1.57 -6.04
CA VAL A 302 19.28 -1.79 -4.60
C VAL A 302 19.11 -0.43 -3.93
N VAL A 303 17.95 -0.20 -3.32
CA VAL A 303 17.62 1.06 -2.65
C VAL A 303 17.87 0.93 -1.15
N PRO A 304 18.68 1.81 -0.54
CA PRO A 304 18.80 1.86 0.90
C PRO A 304 17.53 2.46 1.51
N THR A 305 16.95 1.76 2.48
CA THR A 305 15.87 2.29 3.34
C THR A 305 16.42 2.53 4.74
N PRO A 306 15.71 3.28 5.62
CA PRO A 306 16.12 3.42 7.02
C PRO A 306 16.26 2.10 7.79
N TRP A 307 15.69 1.01 7.27
CA TRP A 307 15.63 -0.29 7.97
C TRP A 307 16.42 -1.41 7.29
N GLY A 308 17.05 -1.11 6.15
CA GLY A 308 17.90 -2.04 5.38
C GLY A 308 17.78 -1.86 3.88
N ASP A 309 18.52 -2.69 3.15
CA ASP A 309 18.56 -2.65 1.70
C ASP A 309 17.38 -3.40 1.06
N LEU A 310 16.90 -2.83 -0.05
CA LEU A 310 15.77 -3.34 -0.80
C LEU A 310 16.11 -3.56 -2.27
N GLU A 311 15.95 -4.79 -2.72
CA GLU A 311 15.94 -5.16 -4.13
C GLU A 311 14.65 -4.64 -4.81
N VAL A 312 14.80 -3.96 -5.95
CA VAL A 312 13.67 -3.32 -6.64
C VAL A 312 13.12 -4.23 -7.73
N TYR A 313 11.80 -4.38 -7.75
CA TYR A 313 11.06 -5.06 -8.82
C TYR A 313 10.34 -4.03 -9.67
N ARG A 314 10.52 -4.08 -10.99
CA ARG A 314 9.86 -3.19 -11.94
C ARG A 314 8.68 -3.90 -12.58
N TYR A 315 7.54 -3.20 -12.65
CA TYR A 315 6.39 -3.68 -13.40
C TYR A 315 6.73 -3.92 -14.87
N SER A 316 6.34 -5.09 -15.39
CA SER A 316 6.54 -5.48 -16.77
C SER A 316 5.27 -5.23 -17.58
N SER A 317 5.40 -4.71 -18.80
CA SER A 317 4.25 -4.48 -19.69
C SER A 317 3.51 -5.77 -20.10
N ARG A 318 4.04 -6.94 -19.72
CA ARG A 318 3.46 -8.27 -19.98
C ARG A 318 2.02 -8.39 -19.48
N TYR A 319 1.68 -7.80 -18.33
CA TYR A 319 0.31 -7.88 -17.82
C TYR A 319 -0.65 -7.01 -18.64
N SER A 320 -0.28 -5.75 -18.94
CA SER A 320 -1.10 -4.89 -19.82
C SER A 320 -1.31 -5.51 -21.21
N GLN A 321 -0.28 -6.19 -21.76
CA GLN A 321 -0.39 -6.94 -23.02
C GLN A 321 -1.33 -8.14 -22.90
N HIS A 322 -1.22 -8.93 -21.83
CA HIS A 322 -2.12 -10.05 -21.55
C HIS A 322 -3.59 -9.59 -21.51
N ARG A 323 -3.87 -8.50 -20.79
CA ARG A 323 -5.22 -7.91 -20.70
C ARG A 323 -5.73 -7.36 -22.03
N ALA A 324 -4.84 -6.83 -22.88
CA ALA A 324 -5.22 -6.31 -24.20
C ALA A 324 -5.61 -7.45 -25.17
N VAL A 325 -4.90 -8.58 -25.14
CA VAL A 325 -5.23 -9.77 -25.92
C VAL A 325 -6.60 -10.31 -25.49
N ASP A 326 -6.83 -10.42 -24.20
CA ASP A 326 -8.12 -10.88 -23.66
C ASP A 326 -9.27 -10.00 -24.13
N GLY A 327 -9.14 -8.67 -24.01
CA GLY A 327 -10.16 -7.72 -24.48
C GLY A 327 -10.42 -7.76 -26.00
N SER A 328 -9.45 -8.23 -26.79
CA SER A 328 -9.60 -8.37 -28.25
C SER A 328 -10.28 -9.67 -28.70
N GLN A 329 -10.15 -10.74 -27.89
CA GLN A 329 -10.82 -12.03 -28.13
C GLN A 329 -12.27 -12.05 -27.61
N ASP A 330 -12.65 -11.05 -26.80
CA ASP A 330 -13.95 -10.90 -26.14
C ASP A 330 -15.15 -10.58 -27.07
N ALA A 331 -14.97 -10.59 -28.40
CA ALA A 331 -16.09 -10.52 -29.33
C ALA A 331 -16.83 -11.86 -29.52
N ALA A 332 -16.35 -12.98 -28.93
CA ALA A 332 -16.81 -14.32 -29.32
C ALA A 332 -17.19 -15.33 -28.22
N SER A 333 -17.06 -15.05 -26.92
CA SER A 333 -17.49 -16.03 -25.89
C SER A 333 -18.05 -15.40 -24.62
N GLU A 334 -19.36 -15.49 -24.44
CA GLU A 334 -20.03 -15.23 -23.16
C GLU A 334 -20.08 -16.55 -22.35
N ASN A 335 -19.68 -16.49 -21.07
CA ASN A 335 -19.81 -17.51 -20.02
C ASN A 335 -18.60 -18.43 -19.75
N GLU A 336 -17.49 -17.89 -19.25
CA GLU A 336 -16.66 -18.62 -18.28
C GLU A 336 -16.99 -18.12 -16.87
N ASP A 337 -17.42 -19.02 -15.99
CA ASP A 337 -17.76 -18.70 -14.60
C ASP A 337 -16.47 -18.64 -13.77
N VAL A 338 -16.08 -17.45 -13.33
CA VAL A 338 -14.88 -17.20 -12.53
C VAL A 338 -14.85 -18.06 -11.26
N GLU A 339 -16.01 -18.45 -10.73
CA GLU A 339 -16.11 -19.30 -9.54
C GLU A 339 -15.62 -20.74 -9.78
N THR A 340 -15.47 -21.16 -11.05
CA THR A 340 -14.95 -22.49 -11.41
C THR A 340 -13.43 -22.52 -11.63
N THR A 341 -12.77 -21.36 -11.62
CA THR A 341 -11.31 -21.28 -11.83
C THR A 341 -10.57 -21.83 -10.62
N GLU A 342 -9.73 -22.86 -10.80
CA GLU A 342 -8.91 -23.40 -9.72
C GLU A 342 -7.73 -22.47 -9.41
N PHE A 343 -7.50 -22.19 -8.13
CA PHE A 343 -6.35 -21.40 -7.70
C PHE A 343 -5.02 -22.09 -8.05
N ASN A 344 -4.22 -21.46 -8.90
CA ASN A 344 -2.91 -21.95 -9.33
C ASN A 344 -1.88 -20.80 -9.43
N PRO A 345 -1.07 -20.56 -8.38
CA PRO A 345 -0.05 -19.51 -8.36
C PRO A 345 1.18 -19.84 -9.23
N TRP A 346 1.34 -21.09 -9.68
CA TRP A 346 2.49 -21.55 -10.47
C TRP A 346 2.13 -21.90 -11.92
N GLN A 347 0.93 -21.54 -12.37
CA GLN A 347 0.41 -21.85 -13.71
C GLN A 347 1.30 -21.36 -14.87
N PHE A 348 2.18 -20.39 -14.60
CA PHE A 348 3.08 -19.81 -15.58
C PHE A 348 4.47 -20.48 -15.60
N GLY A 349 4.65 -21.58 -14.88
CA GLY A 349 5.85 -22.43 -14.95
C GLY A 349 6.00 -23.09 -16.32
N LEU A 350 7.04 -22.66 -17.06
CA LEU A 350 7.58 -23.21 -18.31
C LEU A 350 6.57 -23.93 -19.24
N SER A 351 5.68 -23.16 -19.88
CA SER A 351 5.39 -23.49 -21.28
C SER A 351 6.63 -23.17 -22.09
N SER A 352 7.17 -24.20 -22.75
CA SER A 352 8.17 -24.11 -23.81
C SER A 352 7.91 -22.95 -24.77
N SER A 353 9.00 -22.28 -25.17
CA SER A 353 9.13 -21.24 -26.21
C SER A 353 8.38 -19.92 -25.99
N ASP A 354 9.14 -18.90 -25.59
CA ASP A 354 9.10 -17.54 -26.16
C ASP A 354 10.55 -17.13 -26.49
#